data_AF-A0A081PED2-F1
#
_entry.id   AF-A0A081PED2-F1
#
_cell.length_a   1.000
_cell.length_b   1.000
_cell.length_c   1.000
_cell.angle_alpha   90.00
_cell.angle_beta   90.00
_cell.angle_gamma   90.00
#
_symmetry.space_group_name_H-M   'P 1'
#
loop_
_entity.id
_entity.type
_entity.pdbx_description
1 polymer ?
#
loop_
_entity_poly.entity_id
_entity_poly.type
_entity_poly.pdbx_seq_one_letter_code
_entity_poly.pdbx_strand_id
1 'polypeptide(L)'
;PYLSLKQLSMALTASDFNTFIDFQNQAEAYRYQLAQKMNKLQIDKISNISPGENGKPLSISRSNWAEQPDFNYHFHTVGNMTTEQFFPLASLSLWLLITVGLLQYISKWIKTI
;
A
#
# COMPACT_ATOMS: atom_id res chain seq x y z
N PRO A 1 9.80 13.58 19.47
CA PRO A 1 10.70 13.63 18.31
C PRO A 1 10.94 12.28 17.59
N TYR A 2 11.39 11.22 18.28
CA TYR A 2 11.70 9.92 17.63
C TYR A 2 10.51 9.32 16.86
N LEU A 3 9.34 9.26 17.49
CA LEU A 3 8.14 8.70 16.86
C LEU A 3 7.73 9.47 15.59
N SER A 4 7.81 10.80 15.64
CA SER A 4 7.53 11.69 14.51
C SER A 4 8.53 11.48 13.36
N LEU A 5 9.82 11.34 13.68
CA LEU A 5 10.86 11.04 12.69
C LEU A 5 10.65 9.65 12.05
N LYS A 6 10.31 8.65 12.87
CA LYS A 6 9.97 7.30 12.39
C LYS A 6 8.78 7.35 11.42
N GLN A 7 7.70 8.06 11.80
CA GLN A 7 6.52 8.21 10.93
C GLN A 7 6.84 8.91 9.62
N LEU A 8 7.63 9.98 9.64
CA LEU A 8 8.06 10.64 8.40
C LEU A 8 8.94 9.73 7.53
N SER A 9 9.88 9.02 8.14
CA SER A 9 10.73 8.05 7.42
C SER A 9 9.86 6.99 6.72
N MET A 10 8.94 6.36 7.46
CA MET A 10 8.04 5.35 6.89
C MET A 10 7.16 5.91 5.77
N ALA A 11 6.64 7.12 5.92
CA ALA A 11 5.82 7.75 4.89
C ALA A 11 6.64 8.12 3.63
N LEU A 12 7.89 8.55 3.80
CA LEU A 12 8.79 8.85 2.68
C LEU A 12 9.23 7.59 1.92
N THR A 13 9.37 6.46 2.62
CA THR A 13 9.72 5.17 2.02
C THR A 13 8.49 4.35 1.60
N ALA A 14 7.28 4.92 1.69
CA ALA A 14 6.02 4.24 1.40
C ALA A 14 5.87 2.91 2.16
N SER A 15 6.42 2.85 3.38
CA SER A 15 6.37 1.70 4.28
C SER A 15 5.52 1.98 5.52
N ASP A 16 4.67 3.00 5.44
CA ASP A 16 3.66 3.29 6.43
C ASP A 16 2.48 2.31 6.32
N PHE A 17 1.65 2.30 7.36
CA PHE A 17 0.52 1.38 7.45
C PHE A 17 -0.53 1.62 6.36
N ASN A 18 -0.78 2.87 5.96
CA ASN A 18 -1.81 3.16 4.95
C ASN A 18 -1.37 2.66 3.58
N THR A 19 -0.09 2.85 3.23
CA THR A 19 0.46 2.26 2.00
C THR A 19 0.34 0.75 1.99
N PHE A 20 0.58 0.08 3.12
CA PHE A 20 0.37 -1.36 3.24
C PHE A 20 -1.09 -1.77 3.00
N ILE A 21 -2.04 -1.07 3.60
CA ILE A 21 -3.48 -1.33 3.41
C ILE A 21 -3.93 -1.08 1.98
N ASP A 22 -3.46 0.00 1.35
CA ASP A 22 -3.77 0.30 -0.06
C ASP A 22 -3.25 -0.81 -1.00
N PHE A 23 -2.00 -1.23 -0.83
CA PHE A 23 -1.45 -2.36 -1.55
C PHE A 23 -2.29 -3.63 -1.36
N GLN A 24 -2.68 -3.93 -0.12
CA GLN A 24 -3.49 -5.11 0.19
C GLN A 24 -4.84 -5.05 -0.54
N ASN A 25 -5.53 -3.91 -0.49
CA ASN A 25 -6.81 -3.71 -1.16
C ASN A 25 -6.70 -3.88 -2.68
N GLN A 26 -5.66 -3.32 -3.31
CA GLN A 26 -5.42 -3.47 -4.75
C GLN A 26 -5.13 -4.93 -5.13
N ALA A 27 -4.30 -5.61 -4.33
CA ALA A 27 -3.99 -7.02 -4.53
C ALA A 27 -5.23 -7.92 -4.37
N GLU A 28 -6.09 -7.62 -3.40
CA GLU A 28 -7.36 -8.33 -3.20
C GLU A 28 -8.34 -8.11 -4.35
N ALA A 29 -8.49 -6.87 -4.83
CA ALA A 29 -9.31 -6.56 -6.00
C ALA A 29 -8.84 -7.34 -7.24
N TYR A 30 -7.52 -7.38 -7.47
CA TYR A 30 -6.93 -8.16 -8.56
C TYR A 30 -7.21 -9.67 -8.41
N ARG A 31 -6.96 -10.22 -7.22
CA ARG A 31 -7.24 -11.64 -6.92
C ARG A 31 -8.71 -11.99 -7.12
N TYR A 32 -9.61 -11.09 -6.73
CA TYR A 32 -11.04 -11.28 -6.92
C TYR A 32 -11.41 -11.32 -8.39
N GLN A 33 -10.93 -10.38 -9.20
CA GLN A 33 -11.17 -10.35 -10.64
C GLN A 33 -10.61 -11.61 -11.34
N LEU A 34 -9.43 -12.08 -10.91
CA LEU A 34 -8.84 -13.32 -11.39
C LEU A 34 -9.77 -14.52 -11.13
N ALA A 35 -10.26 -14.69 -9.90
CA ALA A 35 -11.18 -15.77 -9.56
C ALA A 35 -12.49 -15.68 -10.38
N GLN A 36 -13.00 -14.48 -10.64
CA GLN A 36 -14.20 -14.31 -11.46
C GLN A 36 -13.95 -14.65 -12.93
N LYS A 37 -12.79 -14.28 -13.49
CA LYS A 37 -12.41 -14.71 -14.84
C LYS A 37 -12.28 -16.23 -14.92
N MET A 38 -11.69 -16.86 -13.89
CA MET A 38 -11.60 -18.33 -13.80
C MET A 38 -12.98 -18.98 -13.83
N ASN A 39 -13.89 -18.52 -12.97
CA ASN A 39 -15.25 -19.04 -12.89
C ASN A 39 -15.98 -18.89 -14.23
N LYS A 40 -15.83 -17.73 -14.87
CA LYS A 40 -16.43 -17.47 -16.19
C LYS A 40 -15.88 -18.39 -17.27
N LEU A 41 -14.56 -18.57 -17.34
CA LEU A 41 -13.94 -19.48 -18.31
C LEU A 41 -14.39 -20.93 -18.10
N GLN A 42 -14.57 -21.35 -16.85
CA GLN A 42 -15.10 -22.67 -16.53
C GLN A 42 -16.53 -22.84 -17.05
N ILE A 43 -17.42 -21.87 -16.78
CA ILE A 43 -18.80 -21.88 -17.27
C ILE A 43 -18.87 -21.88 -18.81
N ASP A 44 -18.04 -21.05 -19.47
CA ASP A 44 -18.11 -20.85 -20.92
C ASP A 44 -17.43 -21.96 -21.73
N LYS A 45 -16.41 -22.65 -21.17
CA LYS A 45 -15.57 -23.60 -21.92
C LYS A 45 -15.68 -25.05 -21.45
N ILE A 46 -16.17 -25.30 -20.23
CA ILE A 46 -16.36 -26.65 -19.71
C ILE A 46 -17.85 -26.99 -19.77
N SER A 47 -18.20 -27.88 -20.71
CA SER A 47 -19.54 -28.46 -20.76
C SER A 47 -19.88 -29.14 -19.44
N ASN A 48 -21.12 -28.98 -18.98
CA ASN A 48 -21.63 -29.64 -17.78
C ASN A 48 -21.86 -31.16 -17.97
N ILE A 49 -21.61 -31.67 -19.18
CA ILE A 49 -21.70 -33.08 -19.55
C ILE A 49 -20.30 -33.68 -19.44
N SER A 50 -20.12 -34.65 -18.54
CA SER A 50 -18.85 -35.35 -18.38
C SER A 50 -18.47 -36.06 -19.68
N PRO A 51 -17.19 -35.99 -20.13
CA PRO A 51 -16.72 -36.92 -21.14
C PRO A 51 -16.93 -38.35 -20.63
N GLY A 52 -17.47 -39.24 -21.50
CA GLY A 52 -17.64 -40.66 -21.17
C GLY A 52 -16.30 -41.34 -20.86
N GLU A 53 -16.32 -42.62 -20.47
CA GLU A 53 -15.13 -43.34 -19.95
C GLU A 53 -13.84 -43.26 -20.81
N ASN A 54 -13.96 -42.98 -22.12
CA ASN A 54 -12.84 -42.84 -23.06
C ASN A 54 -12.61 -41.40 -23.58
N GLY A 55 -13.33 -40.40 -23.07
CA GLY A 55 -13.26 -39.02 -23.53
C GLY A 55 -12.13 -38.23 -22.86
N LYS A 56 -11.42 -37.39 -23.62
CA LYS A 56 -10.38 -36.50 -23.07
C LYS A 56 -11.02 -35.50 -22.08
N PRO A 57 -10.37 -35.22 -20.93
CA PRO A 57 -10.86 -34.24 -19.98
C PRO A 57 -10.95 -32.86 -20.64
N LEU A 58 -12.08 -32.17 -20.40
CA LEU A 58 -12.31 -30.80 -20.86
C LEU A 58 -11.27 -29.90 -20.20
N SER A 59 -10.36 -29.33 -21.00
CA SER A 59 -9.28 -28.48 -20.52
C SER A 59 -9.32 -27.13 -21.20
N ILE A 60 -9.09 -26.08 -20.42
CA ILE A 60 -9.03 -24.69 -20.91
C ILE A 60 -7.61 -24.43 -21.42
N SER A 61 -7.48 -24.04 -22.69
CA SER A 61 -6.19 -23.70 -23.29
C SER A 61 -5.47 -22.59 -22.50
N ARG A 62 -4.14 -22.71 -22.37
CA ARG A 62 -3.24 -21.73 -21.73
C ARG A 62 -3.39 -20.31 -22.29
N SER A 63 -3.80 -20.18 -23.56
CA SER A 63 -4.02 -18.88 -24.21
C SER A 63 -5.07 -18.00 -23.52
N ASN A 64 -6.15 -18.58 -22.97
CA ASN A 64 -7.19 -17.83 -22.27
C ASN A 64 -6.70 -17.19 -20.96
N TRP A 65 -5.64 -17.77 -20.39
CA TRP A 65 -5.01 -17.30 -19.16
C TRP A 65 -4.04 -16.15 -19.41
N ALA A 66 -3.38 -16.14 -20.57
CA ALA A 66 -2.43 -15.10 -20.97
C ALA A 66 -3.08 -13.74 -21.25
N GLU A 67 -4.40 -13.69 -21.42
CA GLU A 67 -5.16 -12.45 -21.58
C GLU A 67 -5.44 -11.73 -20.24
N GLN A 68 -5.12 -12.35 -19.10
CA GLN A 68 -5.23 -11.68 -17.79
C GLN A 68 -4.05 -10.69 -17.67
N PRO A 69 -4.30 -9.39 -17.39
CA PRO A 69 -3.22 -8.45 -17.19
C PRO A 69 -2.42 -8.81 -15.94
N ASP A 70 -1.11 -8.55 -15.96
CA ASP A 70 -0.27 -8.72 -14.78
C ASP A 70 -0.64 -7.69 -13.70
N PHE A 71 -0.50 -8.10 -12.43
CA PHE A 71 -0.69 -7.19 -11.31
C PHE A 71 0.39 -6.10 -11.34
N ASN A 72 -0.04 -4.86 -11.52
CA ASN A 72 0.82 -3.69 -11.44
C ASN A 72 0.31 -2.82 -10.29
N TYR A 73 1.13 -2.68 -9.25
CA TYR A 73 0.77 -1.82 -8.13
C TYR A 73 0.84 -0.36 -8.57
N HIS A 74 -0.29 0.34 -8.44
CA HIS A 74 -0.36 1.76 -8.68
C HIS A 74 -0.33 2.47 -7.34
N PHE A 75 0.78 3.12 -7.03
CA PHE A 75 0.85 4.01 -5.88
C PHE A 75 -0.25 5.05 -6.03
N HIS A 76 -1.25 5.01 -5.14
CA HIS A 76 -2.17 6.13 -5.02
C HIS A 76 -1.33 7.34 -4.61
N THR A 77 -1.18 8.26 -5.57
CA THR A 77 -0.36 9.46 -5.38
C THR A 77 -0.85 10.16 -4.13
N VAL A 78 0.10 10.34 -3.22
CA VAL A 78 0.29 11.19 -2.04
C VAL A 78 -0.49 12.53 -1.97
N GLY A 79 -1.38 12.84 -2.91
CA GLY A 79 -2.17 14.06 -2.98
C GLY A 79 -3.22 14.23 -1.87
N ASN A 80 -3.61 13.15 -1.19
CA ASN A 80 -4.47 13.21 0.00
C ASN A 80 -3.70 13.09 1.33
N MET A 81 -2.37 12.90 1.30
CA MET A 81 -1.54 12.71 2.50
C MET A 81 -1.09 14.01 3.17
N THR A 82 -1.55 15.18 2.72
CA THR A 82 -1.20 16.45 3.36
C THR A 82 -1.78 16.59 4.77
N THR A 83 -2.86 15.87 5.08
CA THR A 83 -3.49 15.91 6.40
C THR A 83 -2.81 14.99 7.42
N GLU A 84 -2.36 13.80 7.02
CA GLU A 84 -1.72 12.85 7.95
C GLU A 84 -0.23 13.16 8.23
N GLN A 85 0.49 13.72 7.27
CA GLN A 85 1.90 14.11 7.46
C GLN A 85 2.08 15.44 8.24
N PHE A 86 1.00 16.19 8.46
CA PHE A 86 1.06 17.46 9.17
C PHE A 86 1.45 17.28 10.64
N PHE A 87 0.91 16.24 11.33
CA PHE A 87 1.17 16.03 12.75
C PHE A 87 2.65 15.70 13.07
N PRO A 88 3.33 14.80 12.34
CA PRO A 88 4.76 14.55 12.54
C PRO A 88 5.62 15.79 12.30
N LEU A 89 5.34 16.56 11.24
CA LEU A 89 6.07 17.79 10.91
C LEU A 89 5.86 18.89 11.96
N ALA A 90 4.62 19.09 12.41
CA ALA A 90 4.29 20.04 13.46
C ALA A 90 4.97 19.65 14.78
N SER A 91 4.96 18.36 15.13
CA SER A 91 5.63 17.87 16.34
C SER A 91 7.15 18.08 16.29
N LEU A 92 7.80 17.80 15.15
CA LEU A 92 9.24 18.06 15.00
C LEU A 92 9.57 19.55 15.06
N SER A 93 8.74 20.39 14.43
CA SER A 93 8.90 21.85 14.46
C SER A 93 8.77 22.39 15.89
N LEU A 94 7.79 21.89 16.67
CA LEU A 94 7.63 22.24 18.06
C LEU A 94 8.84 21.83 18.90
N TRP A 95 9.34 20.60 18.72
CA TRP A 95 10.54 20.12 19.40
C TRP A 95 11.77 20.98 19.07
N LEU A 96 11.94 21.37 17.80
CA LEU A 96 13.00 22.26 17.36
C LEU A 96 12.90 23.65 18.01
N LEU A 97 11.70 24.23 18.07
CA LEU A 97 11.48 25.53 18.71
C LEU A 97 11.76 25.48 20.21
N ILE A 98 11.36 24.40 20.89
CA ILE A 98 11.64 24.19 22.32
C ILE A 98 13.14 24.08 22.56
N THR A 99 13.87 23.28 21.77
CA THR A 99 15.32 23.10 21.97
C THR A 99 16.09 24.39 21.69
N VAL A 100 15.75 25.11 20.62
CA VAL A 100 16.34 26.43 20.31
C VAL A 100 16.02 27.44 21.41
N GLY A 101 14.77 27.47 21.89
CA GLY A 101 14.34 28.36 22.97
C GLY A 101 15.08 28.10 24.28
N LEU A 102 15.23 26.83 24.68
CA LEU A 102 15.98 26.42 25.86
C LEU A 102 17.47 26.78 25.75
N LEU A 103 18.09 26.54 24.59
CA LEU A 103 19.49 26.92 24.34
C LEU A 103 19.69 28.43 24.49
N GLN A 104 18.80 29.24 23.93
CA GLN A 104 18.84 30.70 24.07
C GLN A 104 18.65 31.16 25.52
N TYR A 105 17.72 30.53 26.26
CA TYR A 105 17.47 30.83 27.67
C TYR A 105 18.70 30.54 28.55
N ILE A 106 19.26 29.33 28.42
CA ILE A 106 20.45 28.91 29.17
C ILE A 106 21.66 29.80 28.82
N SER A 107 21.85 30.13 27.53
CA SER A 107 22.94 31.02 27.10
C SER A 107 22.84 32.42 27.72
N LYS A 108 21.62 32.97 27.84
CA LYS A 108 21.40 34.24 28.53
C LYS A 108 21.73 34.12 30.02
N TRP A 109 21.27 33.06 30.68
CA TRP A 109 21.51 32.83 32.11
C TRP A 109 23.01 32.71 32.44
N ILE A 110 23.78 31.97 31.63
CA ILE A 110 25.23 31.83 31.79
C ILE A 110 25.96 33.17 31.64
N LYS A 111 25.49 34.06 30.75
CA LYS A 111 26.08 35.41 30.60
C LYS A 111 25.73 36.38 31.73
N THR A 112 24.80 36.01 32.61
CA THR A 112 24.33 36.88 33.71
C THR A 112 24.94 36.48 35.07
N ILE A 113 25.69 35.38 35.13
CA ILE A 113 26.55 34.95 36.26
C ILE A 113 27.97 35.45 35.98
#